data_AF-A0A350P1I2-F1
#
_entry.id   AF-A0A350P1I2-F1
#
_cell.length_a   1.000
_cell.length_b   1.000
_cell.length_c   1.000
_cell.angle_alpha   90.00
_cell.angle_beta   90.00
_cell.angle_gamma   90.00
#
_symmetry.space_group_name_H-M   'P 1'
#
loop_
_entity.id
_entity.type
_entity.pdbx_description
1 polymer ?
#
loop_
_entity_poly.entity_id
_entity_poly.type
_entity_poly.pdbx_seq_one_letter_code
_entity_poly.pdbx_strand_id
1 'polypeptide(L)' 'YGWARTINDQPEASLPLLREASVRNATSLSLQYHLAYTLVELENDSEAKRILRRLVKLSAPFEQREQANALLSRIEQAR' A
#
# COMPACT_ATOMS: atom_id res chain seq x y z
N TYR A 1 -3.03 -12.24 -4.18
CA TYR A 1 -1.67 -12.50 -4.72
C TYR A 1 -1.35 -12.06 -6.18
N GLY A 2 -2.28 -11.50 -6.99
CA GLY A 2 -1.99 -11.16 -8.41
C GLY A 2 -1.30 -9.82 -8.69
N TRP A 3 -1.32 -8.88 -7.73
CA TRP A 3 -0.84 -7.51 -7.94
C TRP A 3 0.69 -7.37 -7.94
N ALA A 4 1.39 -8.06 -7.03
CA ALA A 4 2.85 -7.96 -6.93
C ALA A 4 3.55 -8.36 -8.24
N ARG A 5 2.98 -9.31 -9.01
CA ARG A 5 3.50 -9.69 -10.34
C ARG A 5 3.15 -8.71 -11.45
N THR A 6 2.11 -7.88 -11.29
CA THR A 6 1.68 -6.91 -12.30
C THR A 6 2.49 -5.61 -12.27
N ILE A 7 3.09 -5.29 -11.13
CA ILE A 7 3.77 -4.01 -10.90
C ILE A 7 5.26 -4.12 -10.53
N ASN A 8 5.78 -5.35 -10.32
CA ASN A 8 7.19 -5.58 -9.95
C ASN A 8 8.21 -5.05 -10.98
N ASP A 9 7.78 -4.75 -12.21
CA ASP A 9 8.68 -4.26 -13.25
C ASP A 9 8.56 -2.74 -13.49
N GLN A 10 7.50 -2.07 -12.99
CA GLN A 10 7.19 -0.66 -13.32
C GLN A 10 6.35 0.07 -12.23
N PRO A 11 6.92 0.36 -11.05
CA PRO A 11 6.18 1.01 -9.96
C PRO A 11 5.66 2.42 -10.34
N GLU A 12 6.41 3.20 -11.11
CA GLU A 12 6.04 4.55 -11.56
C GLU A 12 4.81 4.53 -12.46
N ALA A 13 4.76 3.59 -13.42
CA ALA A 13 3.64 3.44 -14.34
C ALA A 13 2.38 2.95 -13.62
N SER A 14 2.53 2.22 -12.52
CA SER A 14 1.43 1.67 -11.74
C SER A 14 0.75 2.67 -10.81
N LEU A 15 1.48 3.69 -10.35
CA LEU A 15 0.98 4.66 -9.38
C LEU A 15 -0.32 5.37 -9.84
N PRO A 16 -0.45 5.92 -11.06
CA PRO A 16 -1.69 6.57 -11.48
C PRO A 16 -2.88 5.60 -11.53
N LEU A 17 -2.66 4.37 -12.00
CA LEU A 17 -3.69 3.32 -12.06
C LEU A 17 -4.18 2.94 -10.66
N LEU A 18 -3.26 2.83 -9.69
CA LEU A 18 -3.58 2.50 -8.31
C LEU A 18 -4.29 3.63 -7.58
N ARG A 19 -3.93 4.88 -7.85
CA ARG A 19 -4.65 6.04 -7.33
C ARG A 19 -6.09 6.04 -7.85
N GLU A 20 -6.28 5.85 -9.16
CA GLU A 20 -7.60 5.80 -9.76
C GLU A 20 -8.44 4.64 -9.18
N ALA A 21 -7.87 3.43 -9.12
CA ALA A 21 -8.55 2.26 -8.57
C ALA A 21 -8.90 2.42 -7.08
N SER A 22 -8.00 3.01 -6.30
CA SER A 22 -8.23 3.28 -4.87
C SER A 22 -9.29 4.36 -4.65
N VAL A 23 -9.44 5.32 -5.56
CA VAL A 23 -10.55 6.30 -5.50
C VAL A 23 -11.87 5.63 -5.89
N ARG A 24 -11.89 4.87 -6.98
CA ARG A 24 -13.10 4.16 -7.45
C ARG A 24 -13.59 3.11 -6.47
N ASN A 25 -12.68 2.47 -5.73
CA ASN A 25 -12.98 1.44 -4.75
C ASN A 25 -12.32 1.74 -3.40
N ALA A 26 -12.67 2.89 -2.83
CA ALA A 26 -12.09 3.41 -1.59
C ALA A 26 -12.29 2.54 -0.35
N THR A 27 -13.19 1.54 -0.40
CA THR A 27 -13.42 0.59 0.69
C THR A 27 -12.50 -0.64 0.61
N SER A 28 -11.85 -0.87 -0.53
CA SER A 28 -10.94 -2.01 -0.68
C SER A 28 -9.63 -1.78 0.06
N LEU A 29 -9.48 -2.46 1.19
CA LEU A 29 -8.28 -2.41 2.02
C LEU A 29 -7.07 -3.00 1.28
N SER A 30 -7.28 -4.01 0.44
CA SER A 30 -6.23 -4.58 -0.40
C SER A 30 -5.72 -3.59 -1.45
N LEU A 31 -6.61 -2.81 -2.11
CA LEU A 31 -6.18 -1.78 -3.05
C LEU A 31 -5.42 -0.64 -2.36
N GLN A 32 -5.89 -0.23 -1.17
CA GLN A 32 -5.17 0.76 -0.37
C GLN A 32 -3.79 0.26 0.07
N TYR A 33 -3.66 -1.01 0.44
CA TYR A 33 -2.36 -1.61 0.76
C TYR A 33 -1.43 -1.60 -0.46
N HIS A 34 -1.94 -1.97 -1.62
CA HIS A 34 -1.19 -1.96 -2.88
C HIS A 34 -0.71 -0.56 -3.25
N LEU A 35 -1.58 0.45 -3.16
CA LEU A 35 -1.16 1.85 -3.32
C LEU A 35 -0.04 2.24 -2.34
N ALA A 36 -0.17 1.87 -1.06
CA ALA A 36 0.85 2.17 -0.07
C ALA A 36 2.18 1.48 -0.35
N TYR A 37 2.16 0.22 -0.79
CA TYR A 37 3.37 -0.51 -1.16
C TYR A 37 4.10 0.16 -2.34
N THR A 38 3.38 0.51 -3.42
CA THR A 38 3.99 1.24 -4.54
C THR A 38 4.59 2.58 -4.11
N LEU A 39 3.93 3.29 -3.19
CA LEU A 39 4.48 4.54 -2.67
C LEU A 39 5.80 4.34 -1.92
N VAL A 40 5.98 3.22 -1.20
CA VAL A 40 7.26 2.90 -0.55
C VAL A 40 8.33 2.55 -1.58
N GLU A 41 8.01 1.78 -2.62
CA GLU A 41 8.96 1.46 -3.70
C GLU A 41 9.41 2.70 -4.48
N LEU A 42 8.58 3.75 -4.52
CA LEU A 42 8.88 5.06 -5.10
C LEU A 42 9.44 6.07 -4.08
N GLU A 43 9.93 5.60 -2.93
CA GLU A 43 10.52 6.40 -1.84
C GLU A 43 9.58 7.49 -1.25
N ASN A 44 8.28 7.41 -1.52
CA ASN A 44 7.26 8.30 -0.97
C ASN A 44 6.69 7.77 0.35
N ASP A 45 7.58 7.66 1.34
CA ASP A 45 7.25 7.11 2.66
C ASP A 45 6.18 7.89 3.42
N SER A 46 6.10 9.21 3.21
CA SER A 46 5.17 10.07 3.96
C SER A 46 3.72 9.72 3.67
N GLU A 47 3.38 9.55 2.40
CA GLU A 47 2.03 9.16 1.99
C GLU A 47 1.76 7.69 2.31
N ALA A 48 2.74 6.81 2.09
CA ALA A 48 2.64 5.39 2.45
C ALA A 48 2.34 5.19 3.94
N LYS A 49 3.08 5.87 4.84
CA LYS A 49 2.87 5.81 6.30
C LYS A 49 1.45 6.20 6.69
N ARG A 50 0.90 7.27 6.10
CA ARG A 50 -0.46 7.72 6.39
C ARG A 50 -1.49 6.64 6.03
N ILE A 51 -1.35 6.01 4.87
CA ILE A 51 -2.25 4.95 4.42
C ILE A 51 -2.09 3.71 5.29
N LEU A 52 -0.87 3.24 5.52
CA LEU A 52 -0.58 2.04 6.31
C LEU A 52 -1.08 2.18 7.76
N ARG A 53 -0.84 3.34 8.41
CA ARG A 53 -1.37 3.62 9.76
C ARG A 53 -2.89 3.55 9.83
N ARG A 54 -3.58 3.99 8.77
CA ARG A 54 -5.03 3.85 8.69
C ARG A 54 -5.43 2.38 8.59
N LEU A 55 -4.78 1.62 7.70
CA LEU A 55 -5.10 0.21 7.45
C LEU A 55 -4.90 -0.67 8.68
N VAL A 56 -3.78 -0.51 9.39
CA VAL A 56 -3.47 -1.34 10.57
C VAL A 56 -4.37 -1.02 11.78
N LYS A 57 -4.91 0.22 11.85
CA LYS A 57 -5.87 0.63 12.88
C LYS A 57 -7.28 0.10 12.64
N LEU A 58 -7.61 -0.34 11.42
CA LEU A 58 -8.92 -0.91 11.15
C LEU A 58 -9.05 -2.28 11.82
N SER A 59 -10.16 -2.49 12.52
CA SER A 59 -10.46 -3.78 13.14
C SER A 59 -10.78 -4.86 12.08
N ALA A 60 -11.18 -4.45 10.86
CA ALA A 60 -11.53 -5.36 9.78
C ALA A 60 -10.32 -6.22 9.33
N PRO A 61 -10.49 -7.54 9.15
CA PRO A 61 -9.47 -8.37 8.54
C PRO A 61 -9.36 -8.08 7.04
N PHE A 62 -8.15 -8.15 6.50
CA PHE A 62 -7.88 -8.14 5.05
C PHE A 62 -6.63 -8.96 4.76
N GLU A 63 -6.53 -9.49 3.53
CA GLU A 63 -5.50 -10.46 3.12
C GLU A 63 -4.07 -9.96 3.41
N GLN A 64 -3.82 -8.65 3.29
CA GLN A 64 -2.49 -8.04 3.42
C GLN A 64 -2.23 -7.40 4.80
N ARG A 65 -3.00 -7.73 5.84
CA ARG A 65 -2.89 -7.06 7.15
C ARG A 65 -1.52 -7.22 7.79
N GLU A 66 -0.99 -8.44 7.82
CA GLU A 66 0.34 -8.70 8.39
C GLU A 66 1.44 -8.01 7.58
N GLN A 67 1.32 -8.03 6.25
CA GLN A 67 2.25 -7.34 5.36
C GLN A 67 2.18 -5.82 5.54
N ALA A 68 0.99 -5.25 5.78
CA ALA A 68 0.83 -3.83 6.06
C ALA A 68 1.51 -3.42 7.38
N ASN A 69 1.37 -4.24 8.43
CA ASN A 69 2.08 -4.04 9.69
C ASN A 69 3.60 -4.13 9.50
N ALA A 70 4.09 -5.17 8.82
CA ALA A 70 5.51 -5.36 8.57
C ALA A 70 6.10 -4.20 7.74
N LEU A 71 5.39 -3.76 6.69
CA LEU A 71 5.82 -2.64 5.85
C LEU A 71 5.87 -1.33 6.63
N LEU A 72 4.86 -1.05 7.48
CA LEU A 72 4.85 0.13 8.35
C LEU A 72 6.02 0.12 9.35
N SER A 73 6.28 -1.03 9.99
CA SER A 73 7.42 -1.17 10.90
C SER A 73 8.75 -0.94 10.17
N ARG A 74 8.93 -1.50 8.96
CA ARG A 74 10.15 -1.32 8.15
C ARG A 74 10.44 0.16 7.90
N ILE A 75 9.46 0.91 7.42
CA ILE A 75 9.63 2.34 7.08
C ILE A 75 9.74 3.25 8.31
N GLU A 76 9.26 2.80 9.48
CA GLU A 76 9.44 3.52 10.75
C GLU A 76 10.80 3.26 11.39
N GLN A 77 11.39 2.07 11.19
CA GLN A 77 12.71 1.70 11.71
C GLN A 77 13.88 2.13 10.81
N ALA A 78 13.65 2.32 9.51
CA ALA A 78 14.68 2.72 8.55
C ALA A 78 15.08 4.21 8.64
N ARG A 79 14.72 4.92 9.72
CA ARG A 79 15.03 6.34 9.96
C ARG A 79 15.58 6.57 11.35
#